data_AF-A0A944Q073-F1
#
_entry.id   AF-A0A944Q073-F1
#
_cell.length_a   1.000
_cell.length_b   1.000
_cell.length_c   1.000
_cell.angle_alpha   90.00
_cell.angle_beta   90.00
_cell.angle_gamma   90.00
#
_symmetry.space_group_name_H-M   'P 1'
#
loop_
_entity.id
_entity.type
_entity.pdbx_description
1 polymer ?
#
loop_
_entity_poly.entity_id
_entity_poly.type
_entity_poly.pdbx_seq_one_letter_code
_entity_poly.pdbx_strand_id
1 'polypeptide(L)'
;MSAYLGVDLAWGLGTPTRAPNETGLVALEADGTITDAGWARGVDAVADWIAGHLGPRTLIAVDASLVVTNPTGIREAERQVGQRYGRWKVAANPTNLASAASAGARLLDDLTARGVGYVSDTRAMRERTGPVAFECYPYTTLVGVEELGYDDERPRYKRLDLRVPAPTARARRAEAFDELVRRLRHTPLDPPLRLDSHPLTADLATPSGLSGPVHKHREDLLDGALCAWTAAFWERHGDERVQILGGDASLPSDPVDQAGRRPVIVSPARPEQRRAVGTLEG
;
A
#
# COMPACT_ATOMS: atom_id res chain seq x y z
N MET A 1 1.51 -20.15 8.42
CA MET A 1 0.98 -18.88 8.97
C MET A 1 1.90 -17.81 8.46
N SER A 2 1.38 -16.83 7.75
CA SER A 2 2.19 -15.91 6.94
C SER A 2 2.77 -14.77 7.78
N ALA A 3 4.02 -14.40 7.49
CA ALA A 3 4.69 -13.29 8.16
C ALA A 3 4.10 -11.91 7.79
N TYR A 4 3.69 -11.74 6.53
CA TYR A 4 3.18 -10.47 6.00
C TYR A 4 1.91 -10.66 5.20
N LEU A 5 0.97 -9.73 5.35
CA LEU A 5 -0.24 -9.67 4.54
C LEU A 5 -0.29 -8.32 3.83
N GLY A 6 -0.74 -8.33 2.58
CA GLY A 6 -0.94 -7.14 1.76
C GLY A 6 -2.37 -7.05 1.26
N VAL A 7 -2.92 -5.85 1.33
CA VAL A 7 -4.33 -5.57 1.01
C VAL A 7 -4.41 -4.32 0.12
N ASP A 8 -4.66 -4.51 -1.18
CA ASP A 8 -5.10 -3.40 -2.05
C ASP A 8 -6.60 -3.20 -1.90
N LEU A 9 -6.99 -2.44 -0.89
CA LEU A 9 -8.37 -2.36 -0.44
C LEU A 9 -9.22 -1.59 -1.45
N ALA A 10 -10.43 -2.08 -1.73
CA ALA A 10 -11.46 -1.27 -2.35
C ALA A 10 -11.94 -0.18 -1.36
N TRP A 11 -11.70 1.09 -1.69
CA TRP A 11 -11.93 2.20 -0.73
C TRP A 11 -13.40 2.44 -0.35
N GLY A 12 -14.36 2.02 -1.19
CA GLY A 12 -15.79 2.24 -0.97
C GLY A 12 -16.50 1.00 -0.46
N LEU A 13 -17.39 1.16 0.52
CA LEU A 13 -18.20 0.08 1.11
C LEU A 13 -19.26 -0.52 0.17
N GLY A 14 -19.45 0.07 -1.01
CA GLY A 14 -20.58 -0.22 -1.88
C GLY A 14 -21.84 0.56 -1.46
N THR A 15 -22.98 0.20 -2.04
CA THR A 15 -24.31 0.70 -1.69
C THR A 15 -25.30 -0.48 -1.71
N PRO A 16 -26.55 -0.33 -1.22
CA PRO A 16 -27.54 -1.40 -1.30
C PRO A 16 -27.78 -1.95 -2.72
N THR A 17 -27.48 -1.15 -3.75
CA THR A 17 -27.67 -1.49 -5.17
C THR A 17 -26.37 -1.77 -5.92
N ARG A 18 -25.21 -1.60 -5.28
CA ARG A 18 -23.91 -1.76 -5.94
C ARG A 18 -22.93 -2.43 -4.99
N ALA A 19 -22.48 -3.62 -5.35
CA ALA A 19 -21.45 -4.32 -4.60
C ALA A 19 -20.16 -3.47 -4.48
N PRO A 20 -19.41 -3.61 -3.39
CA PRO A 20 -18.08 -3.04 -3.29
C PRO A 20 -17.18 -3.56 -4.43
N ASN A 21 -16.18 -2.75 -4.78
CA ASN A 21 -15.15 -3.18 -5.71
C ASN A 21 -14.35 -4.34 -5.10
N GLU A 22 -13.61 -5.01 -5.96
CA GLU A 22 -12.70 -6.06 -5.57
C GLU A 22 -11.49 -5.50 -4.81
N THR A 23 -10.98 -6.31 -3.88
CA THR A 23 -9.77 -6.07 -3.10
C THR A 23 -8.78 -7.18 -3.42
N GLY A 24 -7.55 -6.83 -3.77
CA GLY A 24 -6.47 -7.81 -3.95
C GLY A 24 -5.81 -8.15 -2.63
N LEU A 25 -5.51 -9.43 -2.43
CA LEU A 25 -5.02 -10.00 -1.18
C LEU A 25 -3.82 -10.88 -1.45
N VAL A 26 -2.74 -10.71 -0.70
CA VAL A 26 -1.51 -11.51 -0.81
C VAL A 26 -0.94 -11.80 0.56
N ALA A 27 -0.59 -13.06 0.80
CA ALA A 27 0.11 -13.53 1.99
C ALA A 27 1.54 -13.92 1.62
N LEU A 28 2.52 -13.37 2.34
CA LEU A 28 3.94 -13.44 2.02
C LEU A 28 4.74 -13.90 3.25
N GLU A 29 5.77 -14.72 3.01
CA GLU A 29 6.74 -15.14 4.02
C GLU A 29 8.04 -14.32 3.95
N ALA A 30 8.86 -14.41 5.00
CA ALA A 30 10.13 -13.66 5.13
C ALA A 30 11.18 -13.93 4.05
N ASP A 31 11.10 -15.08 3.38
CA ASP A 31 11.97 -15.44 2.26
C ASP A 31 11.43 -15.01 0.88
N GLY A 32 10.35 -14.21 0.89
CA GLY A 32 9.70 -13.67 -0.30
C GLY A 32 8.70 -14.61 -0.95
N THR A 33 8.43 -15.80 -0.38
CA THR A 33 7.46 -16.76 -0.90
C THR A 33 6.03 -16.27 -0.66
N ILE A 34 5.23 -16.24 -1.71
CA ILE A 34 3.79 -15.97 -1.65
C ILE A 34 3.09 -17.29 -1.34
N THR A 35 2.39 -17.33 -0.20
CA THR A 35 1.74 -18.54 0.34
C THR A 35 0.26 -18.64 0.04
N ASP A 36 -0.40 -17.49 -0.07
CA ASP A 36 -1.77 -17.38 -0.55
C ASP A 36 -1.92 -16.06 -1.32
N ALA A 37 -2.84 -16.04 -2.27
CA ALA A 37 -3.20 -14.84 -3.00
C ALA A 37 -4.60 -14.98 -3.58
N GLY A 38 -5.31 -13.88 -3.69
CA GLY A 38 -6.66 -13.89 -4.24
C GLY A 38 -7.34 -12.54 -4.13
N TRP A 39 -8.66 -12.59 -4.07
CA TRP A 39 -9.50 -11.42 -4.03
C TRP A 39 -10.69 -11.60 -3.10
N ALA A 40 -11.15 -10.49 -2.52
CA ALA A 40 -12.39 -10.43 -1.77
C ALA A 40 -13.20 -9.18 -2.13
N ARG A 41 -14.48 -9.16 -1.77
CA ARG A 41 -15.36 -8.00 -1.96
C ARG A 41 -16.04 -7.66 -0.65
N GLY A 42 -15.81 -6.43 -0.19
CA GLY A 42 -16.35 -5.91 1.05
C GLY A 42 -15.42 -6.14 2.25
N VAL A 43 -15.53 -5.25 3.23
CA VAL A 43 -14.63 -5.21 4.39
C VAL A 43 -14.69 -6.49 5.21
N ASP A 44 -15.89 -7.02 5.46
CA ASP A 44 -16.06 -8.21 6.30
C ASP A 44 -15.34 -9.43 5.69
N ALA A 45 -15.46 -9.64 4.37
CA ALA A 45 -14.76 -10.72 3.66
C ALA A 45 -13.23 -10.54 3.66
N VAL A 46 -12.75 -9.31 3.58
CA VAL A 46 -11.32 -8.99 3.70
C VAL A 46 -10.82 -9.28 5.12
N ALA A 47 -11.57 -8.88 6.15
CA ALA A 47 -11.22 -9.13 7.54
C ALA A 47 -11.22 -10.63 7.88
N ASP A 48 -12.17 -11.39 7.34
CA ASP A 48 -12.21 -12.85 7.49
C ASP A 48 -11.03 -13.53 6.80
N TRP A 49 -10.66 -13.09 5.59
CA TRP A 49 -9.44 -13.59 4.92
C TRP A 49 -8.18 -13.28 5.73
N ILE A 50 -8.04 -12.06 6.26
CA ILE A 50 -6.91 -11.68 7.13
C ILE A 50 -6.88 -12.59 8.37
N ALA A 51 -8.01 -12.77 9.05
CA ALA A 51 -8.13 -13.59 10.25
C ALA A 51 -7.69 -15.05 10.01
N GLY A 52 -8.01 -15.61 8.83
CA GLY A 52 -7.58 -16.95 8.43
C GLY A 52 -6.07 -17.10 8.23
N HIS A 53 -5.33 -16.00 8.06
CA HIS A 53 -3.90 -16.00 7.76
C HIS A 53 -3.01 -15.46 8.88
N LEU A 54 -3.60 -15.02 10.00
CA LEU A 54 -2.85 -14.46 11.12
C LEU A 54 -1.88 -15.50 11.72
N GLY A 55 -0.62 -15.08 11.82
CA GLY A 55 0.38 -15.65 12.71
C GLY A 55 0.63 -14.74 13.92
N PRO A 56 1.47 -15.18 14.87
CA PRO A 56 1.67 -14.48 16.15
C PRO A 56 2.16 -13.04 16.03
N ARG A 57 2.88 -12.70 14.96
CA ARG A 57 3.48 -11.36 14.73
C ARG A 57 3.24 -10.86 13.32
N THR A 58 2.16 -11.28 12.66
CA THR A 58 1.88 -10.88 11.27
C THR A 58 1.80 -9.37 11.13
N LEU A 59 2.47 -8.82 10.12
CA LEU A 59 2.45 -7.40 9.79
C LEU A 59 1.61 -7.18 8.53
N ILE A 60 0.57 -6.35 8.64
CA ILE A 60 -0.49 -6.22 7.63
C ILE A 60 -0.41 -4.82 7.01
N ALA A 61 -0.06 -4.75 5.73
CA ALA A 61 -0.03 -3.51 4.97
C ALA A 61 -1.34 -3.32 4.19
N VAL A 62 -1.97 -2.15 4.35
CA VAL A 62 -3.24 -1.83 3.67
C VAL A 62 -3.08 -0.58 2.81
N ASP A 63 -3.40 -0.64 1.51
CA ASP A 63 -3.54 0.53 0.62
C ASP A 63 -4.93 1.17 0.80
N ALA A 64 -5.11 1.81 1.95
CA ALA A 64 -6.24 2.69 2.22
C ALA A 64 -5.96 3.55 3.44
N SER A 65 -6.62 4.71 3.51
CA SER A 65 -6.65 5.56 4.69
C SER A 65 -7.26 4.80 5.88
N LEU A 66 -6.44 4.41 6.85
CA LEU A 66 -6.89 3.61 8.01
C LEU A 66 -7.33 4.50 9.17
N VAL A 67 -6.57 5.56 9.45
CA VAL A 67 -6.91 6.54 10.48
C VAL A 67 -7.17 7.88 9.80
N VAL A 68 -8.39 8.39 9.97
CA VAL A 68 -8.86 9.65 9.37
C VAL A 68 -9.56 10.46 10.46
N THR A 69 -9.04 11.64 10.78
CA THR A 69 -9.55 12.47 11.87
C THR A 69 -9.96 13.88 11.42
N ASN A 70 -9.49 14.32 10.26
CA ASN A 70 -9.82 15.61 9.69
C ASN A 70 -11.26 15.62 9.10
N PRO A 71 -12.11 16.60 9.46
CA PRO A 71 -13.46 16.69 8.90
C PRO A 71 -13.49 16.90 7.38
N THR A 72 -12.58 17.72 6.86
CA THR A 72 -12.46 18.08 5.45
C THR A 72 -10.99 18.24 5.04
N GLY A 73 -10.73 18.47 3.76
CA GLY A 73 -9.40 18.73 3.23
C GLY A 73 -8.56 17.46 3.08
N ILE A 74 -7.25 17.62 3.24
CA ILE A 74 -6.21 16.60 3.04
C ILE A 74 -5.50 16.34 4.38
N ARG A 75 -5.19 15.07 4.67
CA ARG A 75 -4.40 14.68 5.85
C ARG A 75 -2.96 15.15 5.68
N GLU A 76 -2.28 15.33 6.80
CA GLU A 76 -0.88 15.72 6.82
C GLU A 76 0.02 14.63 6.25
N ALA A 77 -0.29 13.35 6.49
CA ALA A 77 0.41 12.25 5.83
C ALA A 77 0.31 12.33 4.29
N GLU A 78 -0.89 12.62 3.75
CA GLU A 78 -1.14 12.77 2.31
C GLU A 78 -0.45 14.02 1.73
N ARG A 79 -0.43 15.14 2.48
CA ARG A 79 0.35 16.35 2.13
C ARG A 79 1.83 16.02 2.01
N GLN A 80 2.38 15.27 2.98
CA GLN A 80 3.78 14.88 2.98
C GLN A 80 4.12 13.92 1.84
N VAL A 81 3.19 13.06 1.40
CA VAL A 81 3.36 12.30 0.14
C VAL A 81 3.60 13.25 -1.03
N GLY A 82 2.74 14.26 -1.20
CA GLY A 82 2.89 15.24 -2.29
C GLY A 82 4.18 16.05 -2.22
N GLN A 83 4.59 16.47 -1.02
CA GLN A 83 5.84 17.22 -0.81
C GLN A 83 7.09 16.39 -1.11
N ARG A 84 7.10 15.11 -0.70
CA ARG A 84 8.30 14.26 -0.71
C ARG A 84 8.43 13.39 -1.95
N TYR A 85 7.31 13.02 -2.57
CA TYR A 85 7.27 12.11 -3.72
C TYR A 85 6.69 12.76 -4.99
N GLY A 86 6.25 14.02 -4.92
CA GLY A 86 5.63 14.74 -6.04
C GLY A 86 6.53 14.90 -7.27
N ARG A 87 7.86 14.95 -7.09
CA ARG A 87 8.84 14.95 -8.20
C ARG A 87 8.61 13.76 -9.13
N TRP A 88 8.35 12.58 -8.58
CA TRP A 88 8.07 11.33 -9.29
C TRP A 88 6.60 11.15 -9.70
N LYS A 89 5.81 12.22 -9.69
CA LYS A 89 4.36 12.24 -10.02
C LYS A 89 3.51 11.39 -9.08
N VAL A 90 3.96 11.20 -7.84
CA VAL A 90 3.21 10.52 -6.79
C VAL A 90 2.52 11.54 -5.89
N ALA A 91 1.22 11.38 -5.72
CA ALA A 91 0.40 12.12 -4.76
C ALA A 91 -0.72 11.18 -4.28
N ALA A 92 -1.07 11.24 -3.00
CA ALA A 92 -2.20 10.50 -2.44
C ALA A 92 -3.51 11.25 -2.76
N ASN A 93 -4.61 10.52 -2.96
CA ASN A 93 -5.92 11.17 -3.05
C ASN A 93 -6.32 11.60 -1.63
N PRO A 94 -6.80 12.86 -1.43
CA PRO A 94 -7.23 13.30 -0.12
C PRO A 94 -8.35 12.43 0.46
N THR A 95 -8.20 12.03 1.72
CA THR A 95 -9.27 11.38 2.50
C THR A 95 -9.59 12.21 3.73
N ASN A 96 -10.87 12.33 4.06
CA ASN A 96 -11.38 13.03 5.23
C ASN A 96 -12.69 12.38 5.68
N LEU A 97 -13.24 12.78 6.83
CA LEU A 97 -14.46 12.20 7.38
C LEU A 97 -15.70 12.38 6.49
N ALA A 98 -15.70 13.34 5.56
CA ALA A 98 -16.77 13.53 4.57
C ALA A 98 -16.59 12.66 3.30
N SER A 99 -15.49 11.91 3.19
CA SER A 99 -15.18 11.10 2.02
C SER A 99 -15.99 9.80 2.01
N ALA A 100 -16.47 9.38 0.84
CA ALA A 100 -17.10 8.05 0.66
C ALA A 100 -16.10 6.88 0.79
N ALA A 101 -14.80 7.19 0.88
CA ALA A 101 -13.69 6.25 1.01
C ALA A 101 -13.49 5.81 2.47
N SER A 102 -14.50 5.19 3.08
CA SER A 102 -14.50 4.82 4.51
C SER A 102 -14.14 3.35 4.79
N ALA A 103 -13.85 2.55 3.75
CA ALA A 103 -13.55 1.12 3.92
C ALA A 103 -12.30 0.86 4.76
N GLY A 104 -11.26 1.70 4.66
CA GLY A 104 -10.03 1.56 5.44
C GLY A 104 -10.26 1.70 6.94
N ALA A 105 -10.93 2.77 7.37
CA ALA A 105 -11.30 2.96 8.78
C ALA A 105 -12.19 1.82 9.31
N ARG A 106 -13.19 1.41 8.53
CA ARG A 106 -14.07 0.28 8.91
C ARG A 106 -13.30 -1.04 9.02
N LEU A 107 -12.35 -1.30 8.13
CA LEU A 107 -11.49 -2.49 8.21
C LEU A 107 -10.64 -2.45 9.48
N LEU A 108 -10.03 -1.30 9.79
CA LEU A 108 -9.21 -1.16 10.99
C LEU A 108 -10.01 -1.41 12.27
N ASP A 109 -11.27 -0.95 12.34
CA ASP A 109 -12.13 -1.20 13.50
C ASP A 109 -12.48 -2.69 13.66
N ASP A 110 -12.78 -3.41 12.57
CA ASP A 110 -13.02 -4.86 12.61
C ASP A 110 -11.74 -5.62 13.02
N LEU A 111 -10.59 -5.29 12.42
CA LEU A 111 -9.31 -5.86 12.79
C LEU A 111 -8.99 -5.64 14.28
N THR A 112 -9.26 -4.43 14.79
CA THR A 112 -9.08 -4.09 16.21
C THR A 112 -9.97 -4.95 17.10
N ALA A 113 -11.24 -5.15 16.72
CA ALA A 113 -12.17 -6.03 17.46
C ALA A 113 -11.70 -7.50 17.48
N ARG A 114 -10.91 -7.91 16.48
CA ARG A 114 -10.29 -9.24 16.39
C ARG A 114 -8.92 -9.34 17.06
N GLY A 115 -8.48 -8.29 17.77
CA GLY A 115 -7.21 -8.27 18.50
C GLY A 115 -5.98 -7.95 17.65
N VAL A 116 -6.17 -7.43 16.43
CA VAL A 116 -5.07 -6.91 15.60
C VAL A 116 -4.77 -5.47 16.00
N GLY A 117 -3.52 -5.18 16.37
CA GLY A 117 -3.09 -3.84 16.73
C GLY A 117 -2.89 -2.92 15.53
N TYR A 118 -2.62 -1.64 15.81
CA TYR A 118 -2.21 -0.67 14.80
C TYR A 118 -0.83 -0.12 15.15
N VAL A 119 0.06 -0.01 14.17
CA VAL A 119 1.39 0.58 14.36
C VAL A 119 1.60 1.78 13.45
N SER A 120 2.18 2.83 14.00
CA SER A 120 2.46 4.09 13.31
C SER A 120 3.91 4.53 13.40
N ASP A 121 4.80 3.70 13.92
CA ASP A 121 6.23 3.98 14.01
C ASP A 121 7.06 2.68 14.04
N THR A 122 8.34 2.80 13.67
CA THR A 122 9.25 1.65 13.53
C THR A 122 9.53 0.94 14.85
N ARG A 123 9.53 1.67 15.98
CA ARG A 123 9.76 1.07 17.30
C ARG A 123 8.58 0.17 17.68
N ALA A 124 7.35 0.67 17.58
CA ALA A 124 6.14 -0.10 17.85
C ALA A 124 6.03 -1.32 16.92
N MET A 125 6.37 -1.17 15.62
CA MET A 125 6.43 -2.29 14.68
C MET A 125 7.43 -3.37 15.13
N ARG A 126 8.63 -3.01 15.61
CA ARG A 126 9.64 -3.97 16.10
C ARG A 126 9.24 -4.63 17.43
N GLU A 127 8.67 -3.84 18.34
CA GLU A 127 8.31 -4.29 19.69
C GLU A 127 6.99 -5.09 19.76
N ARG A 128 6.19 -5.10 18.67
CA ARG A 128 4.88 -5.77 18.62
C ARG A 128 4.92 -7.20 19.19
N THR A 129 3.93 -7.58 19.97
CA THR A 129 3.80 -8.94 20.53
C THR A 129 2.66 -9.74 19.89
N GLY A 130 1.88 -9.10 19.02
CA GLY A 130 0.75 -9.66 18.29
C GLY A 130 0.76 -9.22 16.82
N PRO A 131 -0.26 -9.63 16.04
CA PRO A 131 -0.46 -9.11 14.70
C PRO A 131 -0.81 -7.62 14.73
N VAL A 132 -0.30 -6.87 13.76
CA VAL A 132 -0.55 -5.43 13.66
C VAL A 132 -0.75 -5.00 12.20
N ALA A 133 -1.58 -3.99 11.99
CA ALA A 133 -1.83 -3.35 10.71
C ALA A 133 -1.21 -1.96 10.63
N PHE A 134 -0.92 -1.52 9.40
CA PHE A 134 -0.48 -0.17 9.08
C PHE A 134 -0.96 0.26 7.69
N GLU A 135 -1.04 1.57 7.50
CA GLU A 135 -1.38 2.18 6.23
C GLU A 135 -0.12 2.34 5.35
N CYS A 136 -0.22 1.88 4.11
CA CYS A 136 0.83 2.02 3.10
C CYS A 136 0.27 2.64 1.82
N TYR A 137 1.16 3.03 0.90
CA TYR A 137 0.75 3.51 -0.42
C TYR A 137 1.71 2.93 -1.48
N PRO A 138 1.30 1.92 -2.28
CA PRO A 138 2.19 1.20 -3.21
C PRO A 138 2.99 2.11 -4.15
N TYR A 139 2.45 3.28 -4.50
CA TYR A 139 3.21 4.23 -5.32
C TYR A 139 4.44 4.81 -4.62
N THR A 140 4.41 5.04 -3.30
CA THR A 140 5.63 5.47 -2.58
C THR A 140 6.62 4.33 -2.47
N THR A 141 6.17 3.07 -2.38
CA THR A 141 7.04 1.89 -2.47
C THR A 141 7.77 1.85 -3.82
N LEU A 142 7.04 1.98 -4.92
CA LEU A 142 7.61 1.84 -6.26
C LEU A 142 8.71 2.86 -6.57
N VAL A 143 8.53 4.12 -6.17
CA VAL A 143 9.54 5.17 -6.39
C VAL A 143 10.52 5.30 -5.24
N GLY A 144 10.20 4.77 -4.06
CA GLY A 144 11.02 4.84 -2.84
C GLY A 144 12.09 3.77 -2.74
N VAL A 145 11.94 2.68 -3.50
CA VAL A 145 12.95 1.63 -3.62
C VAL A 145 13.82 1.93 -4.84
N GLU A 146 15.11 2.12 -4.61
CA GLU A 146 16.07 2.54 -5.63
C GLU A 146 16.22 1.49 -6.73
N GLU A 147 16.25 0.22 -6.33
CA GLU A 147 16.47 -0.95 -7.18
C GLU A 147 15.37 -1.15 -8.25
N LEU A 148 14.20 -0.53 -8.07
CA LEU A 148 13.11 -0.54 -9.06
C LEU A 148 13.34 0.46 -10.21
N GLY A 149 14.27 1.41 -10.04
CA GLY A 149 14.77 2.29 -11.11
C GLY A 149 13.73 3.27 -11.66
N TYR A 150 12.79 3.73 -10.83
CA TYR A 150 11.83 4.78 -11.18
C TYR A 150 12.37 6.16 -10.80
N ASP A 151 13.46 6.58 -11.43
CA ASP A 151 14.21 7.79 -11.06
C ASP A 151 13.53 9.09 -11.52
N ASP A 152 12.73 9.00 -12.59
CA ASP A 152 12.03 10.14 -13.18
C ASP A 152 10.56 10.24 -12.75
N GLU A 153 9.80 9.16 -12.92
CA GLU A 153 8.39 9.08 -12.54
C GLU A 153 7.94 7.67 -12.20
N ARG A 154 6.86 7.57 -11.42
CA ARG A 154 6.15 6.32 -11.13
C ARG A 154 5.71 5.61 -12.43
N PRO A 155 5.57 4.27 -12.41
CA PRO A 155 4.97 3.57 -13.54
C PRO A 155 3.51 3.99 -13.74
N ARG A 156 3.11 4.12 -15.01
CA ARG A 156 1.74 4.43 -15.43
C ARG A 156 0.91 3.17 -15.65
N TYR A 157 1.10 2.18 -14.78
CA TYR A 157 0.39 0.91 -14.82
C TYR A 157 -1.08 1.05 -14.39
N LYS A 158 -1.44 2.16 -13.70
CA LYS A 158 -2.81 2.40 -13.23
C LYS A 158 -3.35 3.77 -13.66
N ARG A 159 -4.68 3.80 -13.89
CA ARG A 159 -5.46 4.91 -14.49
C ARG A 159 -5.08 5.18 -15.96
N LEU A 160 -6.06 5.61 -16.76
CA LEU A 160 -5.83 5.96 -18.16
C LEU A 160 -5.34 7.40 -18.30
N ASP A 161 -4.42 7.66 -19.24
CA ASP A 161 -4.09 9.01 -19.67
C ASP A 161 -5.20 9.55 -20.58
N LEU A 162 -5.98 10.49 -20.06
CA LEU A 162 -7.13 11.06 -20.76
C LEU A 162 -6.74 12.05 -21.88
N ARG A 163 -5.45 12.38 -22.02
CA ARG A 163 -4.94 13.29 -23.06
C ARG A 163 -4.68 12.59 -24.39
N VAL A 164 -4.76 11.25 -24.43
CA VAL A 164 -4.56 10.45 -25.64
C VAL A 164 -5.79 9.57 -25.90
N PRO A 165 -5.99 9.08 -27.14
CA PRO A 165 -7.13 8.22 -27.46
C PRO A 165 -7.20 6.98 -26.55
N ALA A 166 -8.42 6.61 -26.14
CA ALA A 166 -8.64 5.52 -25.19
C ALA A 166 -7.98 4.17 -25.56
N PRO A 167 -7.97 3.72 -26.84
CA PRO A 167 -7.23 2.52 -27.22
C PRO A 167 -5.73 2.62 -26.93
N THR A 168 -5.12 3.76 -27.27
CA THR A 168 -3.70 4.04 -27.00
C THR A 168 -3.41 4.12 -25.50
N ALA A 169 -4.29 4.76 -24.72
CA ALA A 169 -4.15 4.82 -23.26
C ALA A 169 -4.20 3.43 -22.61
N ARG A 170 -5.08 2.54 -23.09
CA ARG A 170 -5.16 1.15 -22.59
C ARG A 170 -3.92 0.34 -22.95
N ALA A 171 -3.41 0.47 -24.17
CA ALA A 171 -2.18 -0.19 -24.59
C ALA A 171 -0.98 0.23 -23.74
N ARG A 172 -0.77 1.55 -23.56
CA ARG A 172 0.33 2.07 -22.73
C ARG A 172 0.24 1.64 -21.27
N ARG A 173 -0.98 1.55 -20.72
CA ARG A 173 -1.20 1.06 -19.35
C ARG A 173 -0.85 -0.43 -19.24
N ALA A 174 -1.27 -1.24 -20.22
CA ALA A 174 -0.91 -2.66 -20.31
C ALA A 174 0.60 -2.86 -20.37
N GLU A 175 1.29 -2.13 -21.27
CA GLU A 175 2.75 -2.15 -21.37
C GLU A 175 3.44 -1.74 -20.06
N ALA A 176 2.96 -0.70 -19.39
CA ALA A 176 3.51 -0.26 -18.11
C ALA A 176 3.27 -1.26 -16.98
N PHE A 177 2.14 -1.97 -16.99
CA PHE A 177 1.85 -3.06 -16.06
C PHE A 177 2.79 -4.24 -16.28
N ASP A 178 2.93 -4.70 -17.53
CA ASP A 178 3.77 -5.84 -17.88
C ASP A 178 5.25 -5.55 -17.57
N GLU A 179 5.71 -4.32 -17.84
CA GLU A 179 7.05 -3.87 -17.46
C GLU A 179 7.26 -3.84 -15.95
N LEU A 180 6.25 -3.39 -15.17
CA LEU A 180 6.33 -3.43 -13.71
C LEU A 180 6.43 -4.86 -13.19
N VAL A 181 5.60 -5.78 -13.68
CA VAL A 181 5.69 -7.21 -13.33
C VAL A 181 7.06 -7.77 -13.68
N ARG A 182 7.58 -7.46 -14.88
CA ARG A 182 8.91 -7.90 -15.31
C ARG A 182 9.99 -7.37 -14.36
N ARG A 183 9.96 -6.08 -13.98
CA ARG A 183 10.92 -5.51 -13.03
C ARG A 183 10.87 -6.21 -11.68
N LEU A 184 9.69 -6.38 -11.11
CA LEU A 184 9.53 -7.03 -9.80
C LEU A 184 10.07 -8.48 -9.77
N ARG A 185 10.05 -9.20 -10.90
CA ARG A 185 10.61 -10.55 -11.01
C ARG A 185 12.13 -10.59 -11.14
N HIS A 186 12.72 -9.62 -11.83
CA HIS A 186 14.12 -9.69 -12.24
C HIS A 186 15.03 -8.75 -11.44
N THR A 187 14.48 -7.76 -10.75
CA THR A 187 15.23 -6.94 -9.81
C THR A 187 15.59 -7.79 -8.58
N PRO A 188 16.87 -7.82 -8.16
CA PRO A 188 17.28 -8.51 -6.94
C PRO A 188 16.84 -7.70 -5.70
N LEU A 189 15.55 -7.77 -5.38
CA LEU A 189 14.94 -7.06 -4.27
C LEU A 189 15.40 -7.63 -2.92
N ASP A 190 15.51 -6.74 -1.94
CA ASP A 190 15.81 -7.10 -0.56
C ASP A 190 14.75 -6.52 0.40
N PRO A 191 13.89 -7.34 1.07
CA PRO A 191 13.82 -8.80 0.96
C PRO A 191 13.36 -9.24 -0.45
N PRO A 192 13.56 -10.51 -0.83
CA PRO A 192 13.08 -11.02 -2.12
C PRO A 192 11.56 -10.96 -2.24
N LEU A 193 11.06 -10.89 -3.48
CA LEU A 193 9.65 -11.05 -3.84
C LEU A 193 9.53 -12.12 -4.92
N ARG A 194 8.94 -13.28 -4.59
CA ARG A 194 8.86 -14.43 -5.49
C ARG A 194 7.48 -14.54 -6.11
N LEU A 195 7.16 -13.69 -7.09
CA LEU A 195 5.85 -13.73 -7.76
C LEU A 195 5.51 -15.10 -8.38
N ASP A 196 6.51 -15.92 -8.73
CA ASP A 196 6.34 -17.27 -9.28
C ASP A 196 5.96 -18.34 -8.27
N SER A 197 5.99 -18.04 -6.97
CA SER A 197 5.73 -19.03 -5.92
C SER A 197 4.26 -19.35 -5.69
N HIS A 198 3.35 -18.54 -6.26
CA HIS A 198 1.91 -18.78 -6.21
C HIS A 198 1.28 -18.69 -7.61
N PRO A 199 0.36 -19.60 -8.01
CA PRO A 199 -0.16 -19.65 -9.38
C PRO A 199 -0.80 -18.34 -9.86
N LEU A 200 -1.57 -17.66 -9.01
CA LEU A 200 -2.25 -16.40 -9.39
C LEU A 200 -1.27 -15.27 -9.67
N THR A 201 -0.20 -15.14 -8.88
CA THR A 201 0.83 -14.13 -9.09
C THR A 201 1.81 -14.54 -10.18
N ALA A 202 2.01 -15.84 -10.41
CA ALA A 202 2.76 -16.35 -11.55
C ALA A 202 2.08 -15.98 -12.88
N ASP A 203 0.75 -16.07 -12.96
CA ASP A 203 -0.03 -15.70 -14.16
C ASP A 203 0.06 -14.21 -14.53
N LEU A 204 0.54 -13.36 -13.61
CA LEU A 204 0.84 -11.96 -13.94
C LEU A 204 1.93 -11.83 -15.02
N ALA A 205 2.72 -12.87 -15.28
CA ALA A 205 3.69 -12.91 -16.38
C ALA A 205 3.04 -13.01 -17.77
N THR A 206 1.81 -13.51 -17.87
CA THR A 206 1.05 -13.49 -19.12
C THR A 206 0.79 -12.04 -19.53
N PRO A 207 1.03 -11.60 -20.78
CA PRO A 207 0.81 -10.21 -21.19
C PRO A 207 -0.58 -9.71 -20.82
N SER A 208 -0.66 -8.51 -20.25
CA SER A 208 -1.92 -7.97 -19.78
C SER A 208 -2.86 -7.66 -20.95
N GLY A 209 -4.11 -8.10 -20.81
CA GLY A 209 -5.15 -7.77 -21.79
C GLY A 209 -5.52 -6.28 -21.75
N LEU A 210 -6.06 -5.77 -22.86
CA LEU A 210 -6.53 -4.38 -22.97
C LEU A 210 -7.90 -4.14 -22.30
N SER A 211 -8.57 -5.19 -21.82
CA SER A 211 -9.90 -5.12 -21.22
C SER A 211 -9.85 -4.51 -19.82
N GLY A 212 -10.66 -3.47 -19.59
CA GLY A 212 -10.65 -2.69 -18.34
C GLY A 212 -10.84 -3.53 -17.06
N PRO A 213 -11.91 -4.34 -16.94
CA PRO A 213 -12.15 -5.15 -15.74
C PRO A 213 -11.07 -6.22 -15.51
N VAL A 214 -10.64 -6.92 -16.55
CA VAL A 214 -9.59 -7.95 -16.46
C VAL A 214 -8.25 -7.32 -16.06
N HIS A 215 -7.93 -6.15 -16.60
CA HIS A 215 -6.73 -5.43 -16.25
C HIS A 215 -6.78 -4.95 -14.79
N LYS A 216 -7.92 -4.38 -14.34
CA LYS A 216 -8.08 -3.96 -12.94
C LYS A 216 -7.95 -5.14 -11.96
N HIS A 217 -8.53 -6.29 -12.26
CA HIS A 217 -8.38 -7.51 -11.45
C HIS A 217 -6.91 -7.88 -11.21
N ARG A 218 -6.07 -7.74 -12.25
CA ARG A 218 -4.63 -8.01 -12.18
C ARG A 218 -3.85 -6.91 -11.45
N GLU A 219 -4.25 -5.64 -11.61
CA GLU A 219 -3.72 -4.52 -10.81
C GLU A 219 -3.95 -4.73 -9.33
N ASP A 220 -5.18 -5.09 -8.94
CA ASP A 220 -5.55 -5.22 -7.54
C ASP A 220 -4.69 -6.32 -6.87
N LEU A 221 -4.45 -7.44 -7.58
CA LEU A 221 -3.54 -8.49 -7.10
C LEU A 221 -2.08 -8.04 -6.98
N LEU A 222 -1.58 -7.29 -7.97
CA LEU A 222 -0.20 -6.79 -7.96
C LEU A 222 0.02 -5.77 -6.84
N ASP A 223 -0.93 -4.85 -6.64
CA ASP A 223 -0.88 -3.86 -5.56
C ASP A 223 -0.99 -4.57 -4.19
N GLY A 224 -1.78 -5.65 -4.07
CA GLY A 224 -1.77 -6.52 -2.89
C GLY A 224 -0.39 -7.15 -2.61
N ALA A 225 0.31 -7.62 -3.64
CA ALA A 225 1.67 -8.14 -3.50
C ALA A 225 2.66 -7.05 -3.08
N LEU A 226 2.55 -5.84 -3.65
CA LEU A 226 3.37 -4.69 -3.28
C LEU A 226 3.10 -4.25 -1.84
N CYS A 227 1.85 -4.28 -1.36
CA CYS A 227 1.51 -4.04 0.04
C CYS A 227 2.23 -5.05 0.95
N ALA A 228 2.08 -6.35 0.69
CA ALA A 228 2.70 -7.40 1.49
C ALA A 228 4.23 -7.24 1.52
N TRP A 229 4.82 -6.94 0.37
CA TRP A 229 6.26 -6.71 0.27
C TRP A 229 6.70 -5.42 0.97
N THR A 230 5.87 -4.36 1.00
CA THR A 230 6.14 -3.14 1.77
C THR A 230 6.22 -3.43 3.27
N ALA A 231 5.40 -4.33 3.80
CA ALA A 231 5.50 -4.80 5.19
C ALA A 231 6.86 -5.49 5.45
N ALA A 232 7.24 -6.43 4.58
CA ALA A 232 8.51 -7.13 4.70
C ALA A 232 9.72 -6.18 4.59
N PHE A 233 9.65 -5.22 3.67
CA PHE A 233 10.67 -4.19 3.48
C PHE A 233 10.81 -3.29 4.70
N TRP A 234 9.69 -2.86 5.30
CA TRP A 234 9.72 -2.03 6.51
C TRP A 234 10.27 -2.79 7.72
N GLU A 235 9.87 -4.05 7.91
CA GLU A 235 10.43 -4.87 8.99
C GLU A 235 11.94 -5.06 8.83
N ARG A 236 12.40 -5.34 7.61
CA ARG A 236 13.82 -5.60 7.33
C ARG A 236 14.70 -4.37 7.52
N HIS A 237 14.29 -3.23 6.98
CA HIS A 237 15.16 -2.05 6.88
C HIS A 237 14.84 -0.95 7.90
N GLY A 238 13.65 -0.93 8.48
CA GLY A 238 13.21 0.13 9.40
C GLY A 238 13.45 1.53 8.83
N ASP A 239 13.81 2.47 9.71
CA ASP A 239 13.95 3.89 9.36
C ASP A 239 15.12 4.20 8.41
N GLU A 240 16.03 3.25 8.16
CA GLU A 240 17.11 3.41 7.19
C GLU A 240 16.57 3.60 5.78
N ARG A 241 15.59 2.78 5.39
CA ARG A 241 15.00 2.80 4.05
C ARG A 241 13.51 3.14 4.02
N VAL A 242 12.88 3.33 5.18
CA VAL A 242 11.47 3.71 5.31
C VAL A 242 11.36 5.03 6.08
N GLN A 243 10.32 5.79 5.77
CA GLN A 243 9.90 6.96 6.53
C GLN A 243 8.40 6.88 6.86
N ILE A 244 8.04 7.52 7.97
CA ILE A 244 6.66 7.59 8.45
C ILE A 244 6.13 9.00 8.18
N LEU A 245 5.25 9.12 7.18
CA LEU A 245 4.65 10.40 6.79
C LEU A 245 3.52 10.75 7.75
N GLY A 246 3.52 11.97 8.28
CA GLY A 246 2.59 12.41 9.35
C GLY A 246 3.00 11.97 10.77
N GLY A 247 4.11 11.22 10.93
CA GLY A 247 4.57 10.71 12.22
C GLY A 247 5.63 11.56 12.94
N ASP A 248 6.23 12.54 12.24
CA ASP A 248 7.29 13.39 12.79
C ASP A 248 6.73 14.45 13.74
N ALA A 249 7.13 14.39 15.01
CA ALA A 249 6.67 15.32 16.05
C ALA A 249 7.14 16.76 15.85
N SER A 250 8.16 17.00 15.02
CA SER A 250 8.63 18.35 14.68
C SER A 250 7.83 19.00 13.55
N LEU A 251 6.94 18.26 12.91
CA LEU A 251 6.10 18.71 11.81
C LEU A 251 4.65 18.83 12.24
N PRO A 252 3.82 19.57 11.49
CA PRO A 252 2.38 19.42 11.58
C PRO A 252 2.01 17.94 11.54
N SER A 253 1.00 17.57 12.33
CA SER A 253 0.38 16.25 12.32
C SER A 253 -1.11 16.42 12.58
N ASP A 254 -1.92 15.51 12.02
CA ASP A 254 -3.33 15.45 12.35
C ASP A 254 -3.49 14.88 13.78
N PRO A 255 -4.60 15.19 14.47
CA PRO A 255 -4.87 14.63 15.79
C PRO A 255 -4.99 13.10 15.73
N VAL A 256 -4.63 12.44 16.82
CA VAL A 256 -4.91 11.02 17.04
C VAL A 256 -6.42 10.76 17.10
N ASP A 257 -6.84 9.55 16.76
CA ASP A 257 -8.23 9.15 16.92
C ASP A 257 -8.58 8.81 18.39
N GLN A 258 -9.83 8.38 18.62
CA GLN A 258 -10.33 8.05 19.96
C GLN A 258 -9.57 6.88 20.62
N ALA A 259 -8.93 6.01 19.84
CA ALA A 259 -8.12 4.90 20.32
C ALA A 259 -6.63 5.29 20.46
N GLY A 260 -6.28 6.57 20.26
CA GLY A 260 -4.91 7.06 20.32
C GLY A 260 -4.06 6.72 19.09
N ARG A 261 -4.69 6.24 18.00
CA ARG A 261 -4.00 5.85 16.77
C ARG A 261 -3.66 7.10 15.95
N ARG A 262 -2.43 7.17 15.42
CA ARG A 262 -1.95 8.29 14.59
C ARG A 262 -2.26 8.06 13.10
N PRO A 263 -2.78 9.07 12.37
CA PRO A 263 -2.93 9.02 10.91
C PRO A 263 -1.58 9.20 10.21
N VAL A 264 -0.97 8.08 9.80
CA VAL A 264 0.32 8.07 9.13
C VAL A 264 0.29 7.22 7.87
N ILE A 265 1.25 7.44 6.96
CA ILE A 265 1.52 6.57 5.83
C ILE A 265 2.96 6.07 5.95
N VAL A 266 3.15 4.76 6.00
CA VAL A 266 4.48 4.14 5.96
C VAL A 266 4.94 4.08 4.50
N SER A 267 6.12 4.62 4.20
CA SER A 267 6.61 4.75 2.83
C SER A 267 8.10 4.44 2.72
N PRO A 268 8.51 3.50 1.87
CA PRO A 268 9.90 3.37 1.44
C PRO A 268 10.44 4.70 0.91
N ALA A 269 11.70 5.00 1.19
CA ALA A 269 12.27 6.32 0.98
C ALA A 269 13.75 6.27 0.61
N ARG A 270 14.07 6.93 -0.49
CA ARG A 270 15.44 7.32 -0.86
C ARG A 270 15.87 8.57 -0.09
N PRO A 271 17.18 8.85 0.05
CA PRO A 271 17.67 10.05 0.72
C PRO A 271 17.03 11.35 0.20
N GLU A 272 16.87 11.50 -1.11
CA GLU A 272 16.30 12.69 -1.75
C GLU A 272 14.78 12.86 -1.56
N GLN A 273 14.10 11.82 -1.08
CA GLN A 273 12.68 11.86 -0.71
C GLN A 273 12.48 12.16 0.77
N ARG A 274 13.55 12.13 1.55
CA ARG A 274 13.49 12.57 2.94
C ARG A 274 13.59 14.08 2.96
N ARG A 275 12.99 14.70 3.98
CA ARG A 275 13.21 16.13 4.21
C ARG A 275 14.70 16.33 4.48
N ALA A 276 15.31 17.32 3.83
CA ALA A 276 16.64 17.76 4.23
C ALA A 276 16.57 18.14 5.71
N VAL A 277 17.38 17.50 6.55
CA VAL A 277 17.58 17.96 7.92
C VAL A 277 18.09 19.38 7.78
N GLY A 278 17.27 20.37 8.11
CA GLY A 278 17.71 21.74 8.06
C GLY A 278 18.90 21.86 8.98
N THR A 279 20.06 22.23 8.44
CA THR A 279 21.11 22.82 9.24
C THR A 279 20.45 24.02 9.93
N LEU A 280 20.22 23.90 11.23
CA LEU A 280 19.98 25.06 12.08
C LEU A 280 21.30 25.83 12.09
N GLU A 281 21.55 26.63 11.06
CA GLU A 281 22.57 27.67 11.12
C GLU A 281 21.94 28.91 11.76
N GLY A 282 22.51 29.23 12.92
CA GLY A 282 22.57 30.50 13.66
C GLY A 282 21.69 31.67 13.22
#